data_AF-A0A257ACD6-F1
#
_entry.id   AF-A0A257ACD6-F1
#
_cell.length_a   1.000
_cell.length_b   1.000
_cell.length_c   1.000
_cell.angle_alpha   90.00
_cell.angle_beta   90.00
_cell.angle_gamma   90.00
#
_symmetry.space_group_name_H-M   'P 1'
#
loop_
_entity.id
_entity.type
_entity.pdbx_description
1 polymer ?
#
loop_
_entity_poly.entity_id
_entity_poly.type
_entity_poly.pdbx_seq_one_letter_code
_entity_poly.pdbx_strand_id
1 'polypeptide(L)'
;MVNHNLAHLEKQISEQRWQNAKTYEKIAPHEYFIDKWNPELFAALKDAIHQYGVKEKFQLTKTSRVYTYKYLYLGGYRYWNIGSVLNRAKHNQSHTPENRQPKQMTLPEV
;
A
#
# COMPACT_ATOMS: atom_id res chain seq x y z
N MET A 1 3.83 9.02 -19.52
CA MET A 1 3.75 8.98 -18.05
C MET A 1 2.28 9.01 -17.68
N VAL A 2 1.74 7.92 -17.13
CA VAL A 2 0.32 7.89 -16.77
C VAL A 2 0.18 8.55 -15.40
N ASN A 3 -0.30 9.79 -15.37
CA ASN A 3 -0.77 10.42 -14.14
C ASN A 3 -2.03 9.69 -13.70
N HIS A 4 -1.88 8.60 -12.95
CA HIS A 4 -3.03 7.95 -12.32
C HIS A 4 -3.55 8.86 -11.21
N ASN A 5 -4.63 9.58 -11.50
CA ASN A 5 -5.43 10.25 -10.47
C ASN A 5 -5.84 9.21 -9.43
N LEU A 6 -5.55 9.45 -8.14
CA LEU A 6 -5.87 8.52 -7.05
C LEU A 6 -7.35 8.14 -7.03
N ALA A 7 -8.26 9.04 -7.42
CA ALA A 7 -9.69 8.73 -7.53
C ALA A 7 -10.01 7.70 -8.63
N HIS A 8 -9.30 7.75 -9.76
CA HIS A 8 -9.43 6.72 -10.80
C HIS A 8 -8.91 5.37 -10.32
N LEU A 9 -7.80 5.40 -9.57
CA LEU A 9 -7.21 4.21 -8.97
C LEU A 9 -8.16 3.56 -7.94
N GLU A 10 -8.83 4.35 -7.10
CA GLU A 10 -9.84 3.85 -6.14
C GLU A 10 -10.98 3.12 -6.84
N LYS A 11 -11.46 3.64 -7.97
CA LYS A 11 -12.49 2.96 -8.76
C LYS A 11 -12.01 1.59 -9.23
N GLN A 12 -10.83 1.51 -9.85
CA GLN A 12 -10.27 0.24 -10.34
C GLN A 12 -10.04 -0.76 -9.20
N ILE A 13 -9.60 -0.29 -8.03
CA ILE A 13 -9.43 -1.11 -6.82
C ILE A 13 -10.76 -1.74 -6.36
N SER A 14 -11.85 -0.98 -6.44
CA SER A 14 -13.17 -1.42 -5.97
C SER A 14 -13.76 -2.55 -6.82
N GLU A 15 -13.44 -2.57 -8.12
CA GLU A 15 -13.89 -3.58 -9.09
C GLU A 15 -12.94 -4.79 -9.13
N GLN A 16 -11.73 -4.67 -8.58
CA GLN A 16 -10.72 -5.71 -8.58
C GLN A 16 -11.14 -6.93 -7.75
N ARG A 17 -10.86 -8.13 -8.26
CA ARG A 17 -10.94 -9.37 -7.49
C ARG A 17 -9.82 -9.44 -6.46
N TRP A 18 -10.20 -9.68 -5.20
CA TRP A 18 -9.29 -9.92 -4.07
C TRP A 18 -9.48 -11.33 -3.50
N GLN A 19 -8.40 -11.90 -2.99
CA GLN A 19 -8.40 -13.20 -2.31
C GLN A 19 -7.90 -13.05 -0.88
N ASN A 20 -8.64 -13.60 0.08
CA ASN A 20 -8.18 -13.66 1.47
C ASN A 20 -6.92 -14.52 1.58
N ALA A 21 -5.90 -14.01 2.26
CA ALA A 21 -4.70 -14.76 2.59
C ALA A 21 -4.97 -15.68 3.79
N LYS A 22 -4.67 -16.97 3.64
CA LYS A 22 -4.69 -17.94 4.75
C LYS A 22 -3.48 -17.79 5.67
N THR A 23 -2.38 -17.30 5.10
CA THR A 23 -1.12 -17.09 5.81
C THR A 23 -1.30 -15.97 6.83
N TYR A 24 -1.11 -16.29 8.11
CA TYR A 24 -1.27 -15.37 9.24
C TYR A 24 -2.68 -14.77 9.41
N GLU A 25 -3.72 -15.42 8.90
CA GLU A 25 -5.11 -14.94 8.94
C GLU A 25 -5.57 -14.49 10.34
N LYS A 26 -5.09 -15.16 11.40
CA LYS A 26 -5.45 -14.89 12.80
C LYS A 26 -4.73 -13.69 13.42
N ILE A 27 -3.59 -13.28 12.85
CA ILE A 27 -2.68 -12.29 13.45
C ILE A 27 -2.60 -11.03 12.58
N ALA A 28 -2.59 -11.20 11.26
CA ALA A 28 -2.52 -10.14 10.27
C ALA A 28 -3.47 -10.48 9.10
N PRO A 29 -4.79 -10.43 9.31
CA PRO A 29 -5.76 -10.68 8.24
C PRO A 29 -5.55 -9.69 7.10
N HIS A 30 -5.37 -10.22 5.90
CA HIS A 30 -5.14 -9.45 4.69
C HIS A 30 -5.68 -10.17 3.46
N GLU A 31 -5.87 -9.39 2.41
CA GLU A 31 -6.27 -9.85 1.09
C GLU A 31 -5.13 -9.58 0.10
N TYR A 32 -5.14 -10.28 -1.02
CA TYR A 32 -4.19 -10.03 -2.10
C TYR A 32 -4.80 -10.24 -3.49
N PHE A 33 -4.12 -9.71 -4.49
CA PHE A 33 -4.23 -10.19 -5.87
C PHE A 33 -2.83 -10.35 -6.46
N ILE A 34 -2.74 -11.08 -7.56
CA ILE A 34 -1.48 -11.32 -8.27
C ILE A 34 -1.45 -10.57 -9.59
N ASP A 35 -0.26 -10.19 -10.03
CA ASP A 35 0.01 -9.47 -11.28
C ASP A 35 -0.78 -10.05 -12.46
N LYS A 36 -0.73 -11.38 -12.65
CA LYS A 36 -1.43 -12.09 -13.74
C LYS A 36 -2.94 -11.88 -13.80
N TRP A 37 -3.61 -11.46 -12.73
CA TRP A 37 -5.05 -11.22 -12.74
C TRP A 37 -5.41 -9.84 -13.29
N ASN A 38 -4.56 -8.84 -13.07
CA ASN A 38 -4.76 -7.48 -13.57
C ASN A 38 -3.41 -6.73 -13.60
N PRO A 39 -2.60 -6.92 -14.67
CA PRO A 39 -1.25 -6.37 -14.74
C PRO A 39 -1.20 -4.84 -14.73
N GLU A 40 -2.20 -4.20 -15.34
CA GLU A 40 -2.29 -2.73 -15.42
C GLU A 40 -2.51 -2.13 -14.04
N LEU A 41 -3.53 -2.60 -13.30
CA LEU A 41 -3.77 -2.15 -11.93
C LEU A 41 -2.61 -2.52 -11.00
N PHE A 42 -1.98 -3.67 -11.21
CA PHE A 42 -0.80 -4.07 -10.44
C PHE A 42 0.34 -3.05 -10.59
N ALA A 43 0.67 -2.68 -11.84
CA ALA A 43 1.70 -1.69 -12.13
C ALA A 43 1.32 -0.32 -11.53
N ALA A 44 0.09 0.14 -11.75
CA ALA A 44 -0.38 1.43 -11.25
C ALA A 44 -0.30 1.54 -9.71
N LEU A 45 -0.75 0.52 -8.98
CA LEU A 45 -0.65 0.51 -7.52
C LEU A 45 0.80 0.36 -7.03
N LYS A 46 1.63 -0.43 -7.72
CA LYS A 46 3.05 -0.55 -7.37
C LYS A 46 3.76 0.80 -7.51
N ASP A 47 3.49 1.54 -8.57
CA ASP A 47 4.00 2.88 -8.79
C ASP A 47 3.47 3.86 -7.74
N ALA A 48 2.17 3.79 -7.40
CA ALA A 48 1.58 4.60 -6.34
C ALA A 48 2.20 4.30 -4.95
N ILE A 49 2.45 3.03 -4.61
CA ILE A 49 3.19 2.64 -3.40
C ILE A 49 4.61 3.21 -3.45
N HIS A 50 5.29 3.12 -4.60
CA HIS A 50 6.63 3.65 -4.77
C HIS A 50 6.68 5.19 -4.66
N GLN A 51 5.66 5.91 -5.13
CA GLN A 51 5.65 7.36 -5.12
C GLN A 51 5.16 7.94 -3.79
N TYR A 52 4.03 7.42 -3.27
CA TYR A 52 3.30 8.02 -2.14
C TYR A 52 3.35 7.19 -0.85
N GLY A 53 3.86 5.95 -0.92
CA GLY A 53 3.88 5.07 0.23
C GLY A 53 4.85 5.51 1.34
N VAL A 54 4.57 5.10 2.56
CA VAL A 54 5.38 5.36 3.75
C VAL A 54 6.12 4.09 4.16
N LYS A 55 7.40 4.20 4.51
CA LYS A 55 8.16 3.07 5.07
C LYS A 55 7.77 2.85 6.51
N GLU A 56 7.29 1.66 6.85
CA GLU A 56 6.97 1.29 8.23
C GLU A 56 7.50 -0.10 8.57
N LYS A 57 7.73 -0.31 9.87
CA LYS A 57 8.16 -1.59 10.42
C LYS A 57 6.97 -2.50 10.63
N PHE A 58 7.14 -3.77 10.29
CA PHE A 58 6.18 -4.83 10.53
C PHE A 58 6.84 -6.00 11.24
N GLN A 59 6.21 -6.45 12.32
CA GLN A 59 6.67 -7.58 13.12
C GLN A 59 5.51 -8.57 13.24
N LEU A 60 5.77 -9.80 12.83
CA LEU A 60 4.73 -10.78 12.59
C LEU A 60 4.25 -11.50 13.86
N THR A 61 5.08 -11.56 14.92
CA THR A 61 4.79 -12.08 16.28
C THR A 61 5.95 -11.72 17.22
N LYS A 62 6.04 -12.32 18.43
CA LYS A 62 7.18 -12.25 19.36
C LYS A 62 8.55 -12.67 18.78
N THR A 63 8.64 -13.02 17.49
CA THR A 63 9.94 -13.21 16.83
C THR A 63 10.66 -11.87 16.70
N SER A 64 11.97 -11.86 16.89
CA SER A 64 12.81 -10.65 16.82
C SER A 64 12.95 -10.06 15.42
N ARG A 65 12.28 -10.64 14.41
CA ARG A 65 12.45 -10.27 13.01
C ARG A 65 11.49 -9.13 12.65
N VAL A 66 12.08 -7.96 12.46
CA VAL A 66 11.39 -6.75 12.02
C VAL A 66 11.60 -6.60 10.51
N TYR A 67 10.52 -6.59 9.76
CA TYR A 67 10.50 -6.28 8.34
C TYR A 67 10.20 -4.79 8.15
N THR A 68 10.71 -4.19 7.07
CA THR A 68 10.30 -2.84 6.67
C THR A 68 9.61 -2.93 5.32
N TYR A 69 8.37 -2.47 5.24
CA TYR A 69 7.59 -2.41 4.02
C TYR A 69 7.22 -0.97 3.69
N LYS A 70 6.91 -0.71 2.42
CA LYS A 70 6.35 0.57 1.97
C LYS A 70 4.85 0.40 1.81
N TYR A 71 4.07 1.17 2.56
CA TYR A 71 2.62 1.11 2.58
C TYR A 71 2.00 2.34 1.93
N LEU A 72 1.09 2.13 0.98
CA LEU A 72 0.16 3.16 0.52
C LEU A 72 -1.12 3.08 1.36
N TYR A 73 -1.62 4.23 1.83
CA TYR A 73 -2.90 4.32 2.52
C TYR A 73 -3.92 5.01 1.61
N LEU A 74 -5.02 4.32 1.31
CA LEU A 74 -6.03 4.79 0.36
C LEU A 74 -7.37 4.08 0.66
N GLY A 75 -8.50 4.78 0.58
CA GLY A 75 -9.83 4.18 0.71
C GLY A 75 -10.09 3.32 1.97
N GLY A 76 -9.44 3.61 3.11
CA GLY A 76 -9.59 2.80 4.34
C GLY A 76 -8.78 1.50 4.35
N TYR A 77 -7.88 1.32 3.38
CA TYR A 77 -6.96 0.20 3.30
C TYR A 77 -5.51 0.69 3.32
N ARG A 78 -4.63 -0.20 3.79
CA ARG A 78 -3.19 -0.11 3.53
C ARG A 78 -2.80 -1.15 2.49
N TYR A 79 -1.93 -0.77 1.55
CA TYR A 79 -1.48 -1.61 0.44
C TYR A 79 0.03 -1.78 0.47
N TRP A 80 0.52 -2.98 0.18
CA TRP A 80 1.96 -3.25 0.02
C TRP A 80 2.21 -4.31 -1.04
N ASN A 81 3.34 -4.18 -1.72
CA ASN A 81 3.77 -5.11 -2.76
C ASN A 81 4.88 -6.04 -2.24
N ILE A 82 4.78 -7.33 -2.58
CA ILE A 82 5.83 -8.34 -2.37
C ILE A 82 5.95 -9.15 -3.66
N GLY A 83 7.00 -8.92 -4.45
CA GLY A 83 7.18 -9.60 -5.73
C GLY A 83 5.99 -9.37 -6.68
N SER A 84 5.38 -10.45 -7.14
CA SER A 84 4.20 -10.45 -8.03
C SER A 84 2.86 -10.46 -7.28
N VAL A 85 2.87 -10.21 -5.97
CA VAL A 85 1.69 -10.17 -5.11
C VAL A 85 1.48 -8.75 -4.57
N LEU A 86 0.25 -8.27 -4.68
CA LEU A 86 -0.18 -7.01 -4.09
C LEU A 86 -1.18 -7.32 -2.97
N ASN A 87 -0.85 -6.87 -1.77
CA ASN A 87 -1.60 -7.14 -0.58
C ASN A 87 -2.34 -5.89 -0.12
N ARG A 88 -3.50 -6.07 0.51
CA ARG A 88 -4.21 -5.03 1.24
C ARG A 88 -4.70 -5.55 2.59
N ALA A 89 -4.81 -4.65 3.56
CA ALA A 89 -5.51 -4.92 4.80
C ALA A 89 -6.35 -3.70 5.18
N LYS A 90 -7.49 -3.94 5.83
CA LYS A 90 -8.28 -2.86 6.41
C LYS A 90 -7.40 -2.07 7.39
N HIS A 91 -7.46 -0.76 7.29
CA HIS A 91 -6.78 0.14 8.20
C HIS A 91 -7.81 1.08 8.80
N ASN A 92 -8.03 0.93 10.10
CA ASN A 92 -8.91 1.82 10.85
C ASN A 92 -8.15 3.13 11.13
N GLN A 93 -8.11 4.05 10.17
CA GLN A 93 -8.27 5.51 10.36
C GLN A 93 -7.76 6.35 9.17
N SER A 94 -8.37 7.52 9.09
CA SER A 94 -8.24 8.64 8.16
C SER A 94 -6.80 9.15 7.99
N HIS A 95 -5.96 8.42 7.25
CA HIS A 95 -4.75 9.01 6.66
C HIS A 95 -5.13 9.84 5.43
N THR A 96 -5.86 10.94 5.64
CA THR A 96 -5.90 12.01 4.64
C THR A 96 -4.48 12.59 4.51
N PRO A 97 -3.98 12.83 3.27
CA PRO A 97 -2.67 13.45 3.05
C PRO A 97 -2.51 14.81 3.76
N GLU A 98 -3.62 15.47 4.06
CA GLU A 98 -3.70 16.82 4.65
C GLU A 98 -3.15 16.91 6.09
N ASN A 99 -3.11 15.81 6.85
CA ASN A 99 -2.53 15.80 8.20
C ASN A 99 -1.00 15.62 8.24
N ARG A 100 -0.34 15.70 7.08
CA ARG A 100 1.12 15.79 7.00
C ARG A 100 1.47 17.18 6.51
N GLN A 101 1.81 18.08 7.44
CA GLN A 101 2.57 19.27 7.07
C GLN A 101 3.74 18.81 6.18
N PRO A 102 3.93 19.39 4.98
CA PRO A 102 5.12 19.11 4.22
C PRO A 102 6.30 19.45 5.12
N LYS A 103 7.18 18.47 5.39
CA LYS A 103 8.51 18.82 5.88
C LYS A 103 9.06 19.82 4.87
N GLN A 104 9.25 21.05 5.32
CA GLN A 104 9.94 22.08 4.56
C GLN A 104 11.16 21.44 3.91
N MET A 105 11.17 21.44 2.59
CA MET A 105 12.35 21.15 1.81
C MET A 105 13.30 22.32 2.05
N THR A 106 14.11 22.25 3.10
CA THR A 106 15.26 23.12 3.24
C THR A 106 16.24 22.68 2.17
N LEU A 107 16.26 23.41 1.06
CA LEU A 107 17.39 23.40 0.14
C LEU A 107 18.65 23.73 0.94
N PRO A 108 19.78 23.04 0.72
CA PRO A 108 21.04 23.49 1.29
C PRO A 108 21.33 24.89 0.74
N GLU A 109 21.60 25.84 1.65
CA GLU A 109 22.23 27.10 1.25
C GLU A 109 23.61 26.81 0.66
N VAL A 110 23.94 27.63 -0.34
CA VAL A 110 25.00 27.56 -1.35
C VAL A 110 26.37 27.09 -0.83
#